data_AF-A0A0J6D2Y5-F1
#
_entry.id   AF-A0A0J6D2Y5-F1
#
_cell.length_a   1.000
_cell.length_b   1.000
_cell.length_c   1.000
_cell.angle_alpha   90.00
_cell.angle_beta   90.00
_cell.angle_gamma   90.00
#
_symmetry.space_group_name_H-M   'P 1'
#
loop_
_entity.id
_entity.type
_entity.pdbx_description
1 polymer ?
#
loop_
_entity_poly.entity_id
_entity_poly.type
_entity_poly.pdbx_seq_one_letter_code
_entity_poly.pdbx_strand_id
1 'polypeptide(L)'
;MWEFFGIFRLILGYILGIQFGYGVLILLLGRIMINYFAVTIEEKPSNLIQKVINIFMISTIGSGYYIYKKVANYNWFLRKIFFAIALFVQGVLSIIIYQVIYRSMKGIFL
;
A
#
# COMPACT_ATOMS: atom_id res chain seq x y z
N MET A 1 27.09 6.95 6.51
CA MET A 1 26.67 6.33 5.24
C MET A 1 25.89 5.02 5.48
N TRP A 2 26.47 4.03 6.16
CA TRP A 2 25.79 2.76 6.50
C TRP A 2 24.47 2.88 7.28
N GLU A 3 24.40 3.82 8.23
CA GLU A 3 23.17 4.09 9.01
C GLU A 3 22.02 4.60 8.13
N PHE A 4 22.31 5.46 7.15
CA PHE A 4 21.31 5.96 6.21
C PHE A 4 20.69 4.83 5.37
N PHE A 5 21.50 3.87 4.90
CA PHE A 5 20.99 2.68 4.21
C PHE A 5 20.11 1.81 5.11
N GLY A 6 20.53 1.64 6.37
CA GLY A 6 19.74 0.91 7.36
C GLY A 6 18.37 1.53 7.55
N ILE A 7 18.31 2.84 7.79
CA ILE A 7 17.06 3.59 7.99
C ILE A 7 16.18 3.52 6.74
N PHE A 8 16.74 3.77 5.56
CA PHE A 8 15.97 3.71 4.31
C PHE A 8 15.36 2.32 4.07
N ARG A 9 16.14 1.26 4.31
CA ARG A 9 15.67 -0.12 4.18
C ARG A 9 14.52 -0.44 5.15
N LEU A 10 14.61 0.05 6.38
CA LEU A 10 13.53 -0.10 7.37
C LEU A 10 12.27 0.62 6.93
N ILE A 11 12.38 1.88 6.49
CA ILE A 11 11.23 2.67 6.01
C ILE A 11 10.55 2.00 4.83
N LEU A 12 11.33 1.53 3.83
CA LEU A 12 10.78 0.85 2.67
C LEU A 12 10.03 -0.43 3.08
N GLY A 13 10.65 -1.26 3.94
CA GLY A 13 10.00 -2.47 4.45
C GLY A 13 8.71 -2.17 5.21
N TYR A 14 8.72 -1.09 6.01
CA TYR A 14 7.57 -0.66 6.78
C TYR A 14 6.42 -0.18 5.89
N ILE A 15 6.69 0.63 4.86
CA ILE A 15 5.66 1.10 3.91
C ILE A 15 5.03 -0.08 3.17
N LEU A 16 5.85 -1.01 2.65
CA LEU A 16 5.36 -2.18 1.93
C LEU A 16 4.55 -3.11 2.86
N GLY A 17 5.00 -3.26 4.11
CA GLY A 17 4.30 -4.03 5.15
C GLY A 17 2.96 -3.40 5.54
N ILE A 18 2.91 -2.09 5.74
CA ILE A 18 1.66 -1.36 6.02
C ILE A 18 0.68 -1.51 4.87
N GLN A 19 1.12 -1.34 3.62
CA GLN A 19 0.25 -1.50 2.45
C GLN A 19 -0.39 -2.90 2.42
N PHE A 20 0.42 -3.93 2.66
CA PHE A 20 -0.06 -5.31 2.70
C PHE A 20 -1.01 -5.55 3.89
N GLY A 21 -0.62 -5.11 5.08
CA GLY A 21 -1.40 -5.26 6.31
C GLY A 21 -2.76 -4.56 6.22
N TYR A 22 -2.81 -3.34 5.70
CA TYR A 22 -4.06 -2.62 5.46
C TYR A 22 -4.92 -3.33 4.41
N GLY A 23 -4.29 -3.87 3.37
CA GLY A 23 -4.93 -4.77 2.42
C GLY A 23 -5.61 -5.96 3.09
N VAL A 24 -4.93 -6.65 4.00
CA VAL A 24 -5.51 -7.75 4.80
C VAL A 24 -6.70 -7.25 5.64
N LEU A 25 -6.61 -6.08 6.26
CA LEU A 25 -7.74 -5.50 7.00
C LEU A 25 -8.95 -5.26 6.08
N ILE A 26 -8.76 -4.78 4.85
CA ILE A 26 -9.85 -4.68 3.86
C ILE A 26 -10.39 -6.07 3.49
N LEU A 27 -9.53 -7.09 3.36
CA LEU A 27 -9.97 -8.44 3.06
C LEU A 27 -10.83 -9.02 4.18
N LEU A 28 -10.56 -8.68 5.44
CA LEU A 28 -11.36 -9.13 6.57
C LEU A 28 -12.63 -8.28 6.74
N LEU A 29 -12.46 -6.99 6.93
CA LEU A 29 -13.52 -6.05 7.36
C LEU A 29 -14.27 -5.39 6.19
N GLY A 30 -13.76 -5.51 4.97
CA GLY A 30 -14.43 -5.05 3.75
C GLY A 30 -14.77 -3.57 3.78
N ARG A 31 -16.07 -3.27 3.69
CA ARG A 31 -16.59 -1.89 3.53
C ARG A 31 -16.19 -0.96 4.67
N ILE A 32 -16.03 -1.48 5.90
CA ILE A 32 -15.64 -0.66 7.06
C ILE A 32 -14.31 0.03 6.80
N MET A 33 -13.30 -0.72 6.35
CA MET A 33 -11.97 -0.16 6.06
C MET A 33 -11.96 0.72 4.82
N ILE A 34 -12.78 0.39 3.81
CA ILE A 34 -12.93 1.23 2.62
C ILE A 34 -13.52 2.60 2.98
N ASN A 35 -14.55 2.63 3.83
CA ASN A 35 -15.16 3.86 4.28
C ASN A 35 -14.21 4.66 5.17
N TYR A 36 -13.48 3.99 6.07
CA TYR A 36 -12.44 4.63 6.87
C TYR A 36 -11.39 5.30 5.98
N PHE A 37 -10.86 4.62 4.95
CA PHE A 37 -9.92 5.24 4.02
C PHE A 37 -10.54 6.43 3.29
N ALA A 38 -11.77 6.29 2.81
CA ALA A 38 -12.45 7.34 2.05
C ALA A 38 -12.63 8.64 2.86
N VAL A 39 -12.90 8.57 4.17
CA VAL A 39 -13.01 9.77 5.01
C VAL A 39 -11.67 10.38 5.40
N THR A 40 -10.56 9.64 5.20
CA THR A 40 -9.21 10.14 5.49
C THR A 40 -8.54 10.84 4.31
N ILE A 41 -9.07 10.68 3.10
CA ILE A 41 -8.57 11.36 1.91
C ILE A 41 -9.50 12.51 1.53
N GLU A 42 -8.92 13.65 1.19
CA GLU A 42 -9.68 14.80 0.69
C GLU A 42 -9.92 14.65 -0.81
N GLU A 43 -11.17 14.61 -1.29
CA GLU A 43 -11.44 14.42 -2.73
C GLU A 43 -10.90 15.58 -3.59
N LYS A 44 -10.90 16.81 -3.04
CA LYS A 44 -10.42 18.02 -3.71
C LYS A 44 -9.49 18.81 -2.77
N PRO A 45 -8.23 18.39 -2.63
CA PRO A 45 -7.30 19.05 -1.73
C PRO A 45 -7.00 20.47 -2.23
N SER A 46 -7.42 21.48 -1.47
CA SER A 46 -7.35 22.90 -1.85
C SER A 46 -5.99 23.52 -1.56
N ASN A 47 -5.29 23.00 -0.55
CA ASN A 47 -4.00 23.53 -0.09
C ASN A 47 -2.88 22.47 -0.14
N LEU A 48 -1.63 22.93 -0.04
CA LEU A 48 -0.44 22.08 -0.16
C LEU A 48 -0.38 21.00 0.92
N ILE A 49 -0.81 21.32 2.15
CA ILE A 49 -0.82 20.38 3.27
C ILE A 49 -1.75 19.19 2.97
N GLN A 50 -2.99 19.46 2.53
CA GLN A 50 -3.94 18.41 2.15
C GLN A 50 -3.43 17.53 1.01
N LYS A 51 -2.75 18.12 0.02
CA LYS A 51 -2.12 17.36 -1.08
C LYS A 51 -1.05 16.41 -0.54
N VAL A 52 -0.19 16.87 0.37
CA VAL A 52 0.87 16.05 0.97
C VAL A 52 0.26 14.89 1.78
N ILE A 53 -0.76 15.16 2.60
CA ILE A 53 -1.46 14.13 3.38
C ILE A 53 -2.09 13.08 2.45
N ASN A 54 -2.79 13.52 1.40
CA ASN A 54 -3.38 12.59 0.43
C ASN A 54 -2.32 11.71 -0.25
N ILE A 55 -1.22 12.31 -0.71
CA ILE A 55 -0.12 11.57 -1.34
C ILE A 55 0.43 10.54 -0.35
N PHE A 56 0.65 10.94 0.91
CA PHE A 56 1.14 10.04 1.95
C PHE A 56 0.18 8.88 2.20
N MET A 57 -1.11 9.15 2.37
CA MET A 57 -2.14 8.11 2.61
C MET A 57 -2.28 7.16 1.42
N ILE A 58 -2.33 7.70 0.21
CA ILE A 58 -2.41 6.90 -1.02
C ILE A 58 -1.18 6.01 -1.18
N SER A 59 0.01 6.54 -0.89
CA SER A 59 1.28 5.81 -1.03
C SER A 59 1.49 4.74 0.04
N THR A 60 0.89 4.91 1.24
CA THR A 60 1.10 4.00 2.37
C THR A 60 0.01 2.95 2.53
N ILE A 61 -1.25 3.25 2.19
CA ILE A 61 -2.37 2.31 2.37
C ILE A 61 -3.38 2.31 1.22
N GLY A 62 -3.17 3.12 0.17
CA GLY A 62 -4.13 3.29 -0.92
C GLY A 62 -4.26 2.09 -1.86
N SER A 63 -3.23 1.25 -2.01
CA SER A 63 -3.23 0.13 -2.96
C SER A 63 -4.41 -0.82 -2.75
N GLY A 64 -4.63 -1.27 -1.51
CA GLY A 64 -5.77 -2.12 -1.15
C GLY A 64 -7.12 -1.44 -1.43
N TYR A 65 -7.26 -0.15 -1.14
CA TYR A 65 -8.49 0.61 -1.39
C TYR A 65 -8.84 0.63 -2.89
N TYR A 66 -7.89 1.01 -3.74
CA TYR A 66 -8.14 1.13 -5.19
C TYR A 66 -8.40 -0.22 -5.86
N ILE A 67 -7.67 -1.26 -5.45
CA ILE A 67 -7.90 -2.63 -5.95
C ILE A 67 -9.30 -3.11 -5.55
N TYR A 68 -9.69 -2.93 -4.29
CA TYR A 68 -11.01 -3.35 -3.81
C TYR A 68 -12.16 -2.61 -4.51
N LYS A 69 -11.98 -1.32 -4.81
CA LYS A 69 -12.94 -0.52 -5.59
C LYS A 69 -13.11 -1.06 -7.01
N LYS A 70 -12.04 -1.54 -7.67
CA LYS A 70 -12.12 -2.15 -9.01
C LYS A 70 -12.92 -3.44 -9.04
N VAL A 71 -12.86 -4.25 -7.97
CA VAL A 71 -13.62 -5.52 -7.87
C VAL A 71 -15.00 -5.33 -7.23
N ALA A 72 -15.44 -4.09 -7.01
CA ALA A 72 -16.70 -3.81 -6.31
C ALA A 72 -17.97 -4.23 -7.08
N ASN A 73 -17.87 -4.44 -8.39
CA ASN A 73 -18.99 -4.85 -9.25
C ASN A 73 -19.34 -6.34 -9.11
N TYR A 74 -18.45 -7.17 -8.55
CA TYR A 74 -18.70 -8.58 -8.32
C TYR A 74 -19.52 -8.81 -7.06
N ASN A 75 -20.17 -9.98 -6.96
CA ASN A 75 -20.82 -10.43 -5.73
C ASN A 75 -19.81 -10.50 -4.57
N TRP A 76 -20.31 -10.52 -3.32
CA TRP A 76 -19.45 -10.41 -2.14
C TRP A 76 -18.37 -11.50 -2.07
N PHE A 77 -18.71 -12.74 -2.44
CA PHE A 77 -17.80 -13.88 -2.39
C PHE A 77 -16.68 -13.77 -3.44
N LEU A 78 -17.04 -13.55 -4.71
CA LEU A 78 -16.06 -13.38 -5.80
C LEU A 78 -15.15 -12.17 -5.55
N ARG A 79 -15.70 -11.10 -4.98
CA ARG A 79 -14.92 -9.92 -4.59
C ARG A 79 -13.82 -10.27 -3.59
N LYS A 80 -14.11 -11.07 -2.56
CA LYS A 80 -13.12 -11.52 -1.58
C LYS A 80 -12.05 -12.39 -2.23
N ILE A 81 -12.42 -13.29 -3.13
CA ILE A 81 -11.47 -14.14 -3.86
C ILE A 81 -10.55 -13.30 -4.75
N PHE A 82 -11.10 -12.45 -5.62
CA PHE A 82 -10.29 -11.61 -6.51
C PHE A 82 -9.40 -10.66 -5.72
N PHE A 83 -9.90 -10.10 -4.61
CA PHE A 83 -9.10 -9.25 -3.75
C PHE A 83 -7.99 -10.02 -3.03
N ALA A 84 -8.23 -11.24 -2.57
CA ALA A 84 -7.21 -12.10 -1.98
C ALA A 84 -6.11 -12.45 -2.99
N ILE A 85 -6.47 -12.76 -4.23
CA ILE A 85 -5.50 -12.99 -5.32
C ILE A 85 -4.68 -11.72 -5.58
N ALA A 86 -5.33 -10.57 -5.65
CA ALA A 86 -4.63 -9.30 -5.86
C ALA A 86 -3.68 -8.97 -4.70
N LEU A 87 -4.08 -9.24 -3.45
CA LEU A 87 -3.20 -9.08 -2.28
C LEU A 87 -2.01 -10.03 -2.31
N PHE A 88 -2.22 -11.29 -2.73
CA PHE A 88 -1.13 -12.23 -2.89
C PHE A 88 -0.11 -11.74 -3.92
N VAL A 89 -0.59 -11.29 -5.09
CA VAL A 89 0.25 -10.69 -6.14
C VAL A 89 0.99 -9.46 -5.60
N GLN A 90 0.29 -8.57 -4.90
CA GLN A 90 0.89 -7.39 -4.27
C GLN A 90 1.99 -7.77 -3.26
N GLY A 91 1.76 -8.79 -2.42
CA GLY A 91 2.75 -9.29 -1.46
C GLY A 91 4.03 -9.78 -2.15
N VAL A 92 3.88 -10.57 -3.22
CA VAL A 92 5.02 -11.03 -4.04
C VAL A 92 5.75 -9.84 -4.67
N LEU A 93 5.02 -8.90 -5.26
CA LEU A 93 5.60 -7.69 -5.85
C LEU A 93 6.35 -6.85 -4.81
N SER A 94 5.81 -6.68 -3.61
CA SER A 94 6.47 -5.96 -2.51
C SER A 94 7.82 -6.60 -2.15
N ILE A 95 7.89 -7.94 -2.08
CA ILE A 95 9.14 -8.66 -1.82
C ILE A 95 10.15 -8.40 -2.94
N ILE A 96 9.71 -8.49 -4.20
CA ILE A 96 10.57 -8.23 -5.37
C ILE A 96 11.11 -6.79 -5.34
N ILE A 97 10.23 -5.80 -5.16
CA ILE A 97 10.60 -4.38 -5.09
C ILE A 97 11.63 -4.14 -3.99
N TYR A 98 11.39 -4.67 -2.80
CA TYR A 98 12.32 -4.57 -1.67
C TYR A 98 13.70 -5.13 -2.01
N GLN A 99 13.76 -6.31 -2.63
CA GLN A 99 15.01 -6.97 -3.00
C GLN A 99 15.75 -6.21 -4.10
N VAL A 100 15.04 -5.73 -5.12
CA VAL A 100 15.62 -4.94 -6.22
C VAL A 100 16.25 -3.66 -5.67
N ILE A 101 15.50 -2.89 -4.88
CA ILE A 101 16.01 -1.65 -4.30
C ILE A 101 17.21 -1.92 -3.39
N TYR A 102 17.13 -2.94 -2.53
CA TYR A 102 18.23 -3.32 -1.65
C TYR A 102 19.51 -3.68 -2.43
N ARG A 103 19.39 -4.48 -3.49
CA ARG A 103 20.53 -4.88 -4.33
C ARG A 103 21.12 -3.71 -5.10
N SER A 104 20.28 -2.85 -5.67
CA SER A 104 20.73 -1.66 -6.38
C SER A 104 21.48 -0.69 -5.46
N MET A 105 20.96 -0.46 -4.25
CA MET A 105 21.66 0.33 -3.24
C MET A 105 23.00 -0.29 -2.86
N LYS A 106 23.04 -1.62 -2.67
CA LYS A 106 24.30 -2.30 -2.38
C LYS A 106 25.32 -2.13 -3.51
N GLY A 107 24.90 -2.21 -4.78
CA GLY A 107 25.80 -2.10 -5.94
C GLY A 107 26.31 -0.70 -6.28
N ILE A 108 25.62 0.37 -5.85
CA ILE A 108 26.05 1.76 -6.08
C ILE A 108 27.07 2.22 -5.02
N PHE A 109 26.99 1.66 -3.80
CA PHE A 109 27.73 2.15 -2.63
C PHE A 109 28.77 1.16 -2.08
N LEU A 110 28.95 0.00 -2.72
CA LEU A 110 30.15 -0.84 -2.63
C LEU A 110 31.09 -0.49 -3.79
#